data_AF-A0A9P8ZRZ8-F1
#
_entry.id   AF-A0A9P8ZRZ8-F1
#
_cell.length_a   1.000
_cell.length_b   1.000
_cell.length_c   1.000
_cell.angle_alpha   90.00
_cell.angle_beta   90.00
_cell.angle_gamma   90.00
#
_symmetry.space_group_name_H-M   'P 1'
#
loop_
_entity.id
_entity.type
_entity.pdbx_description
1 polymer ?
#
loop_
_entity_poly.entity_id
_entity_poly.type
_entity_poly.pdbx_seq_one_letter_code
_entity_poly.pdbx_strand_id
1 'polypeptide(L)'
;MVVTEFVINTRKMRYTGDAMVVLKASRVDVDLQAHDNCKDSVASGQHGDDKQSFSSNGRVWIESGIESPPPKPTSGRHIGTFALTTEVAPWVKEALASYQPTDEVLALVNPFAAEYHGLFEEERRSSFGLHDIDAIELTYQCALEVGAAILLAADVTDDPVSLSVQLHASKAGGDDHLSSWGKLLTGLECDPPIIAQFPFYLLMCQSFTFEPTCHREDYVYSAMTGVDWIRGQNKFNDRLATFEALARASIPTLDDTKSGEDRCFWRLALGYIRAMNDCENVRSFNTPRKAHIEHGLDHDLIIAARALDTLGSAYMCRDGAAWLDNWGVDSLIGSGLANDVMDLHTDIFTGETRNLLRLLYPPGRSLSESMQTMSTILSSMLCEIFRGHYRARMHNREDGRVSSASPPYSFSRARHRRIFETLELYTNRYPQFWDWTWEIYRMAKSQVTEAAIAEPLVCGIKRAGTRGQLPDSPANSFFHLWYEMIEDGSEQLAKKQPLGVSEDLAAIVRDIHSLWHEQLLDATKKPSGWGREFDHKSDMLLGKAGRILARRSDISEDMYKFMIAYGRLSMGLPYVAYHTIDAIIMAFEAISLL
;
A
#
# COMPACT_ATOMS: atom_id res chain seq x y z
N MET A 1 24.09 -18.29 24.18
CA MET A 1 23.78 -18.09 22.75
C MET A 1 24.41 -16.80 22.31
N VAL A 2 25.20 -16.80 21.24
CA VAL A 2 25.68 -15.56 20.63
C VAL A 2 24.48 -14.95 19.91
N VAL A 3 24.01 -13.80 20.37
CA VAL A 3 22.96 -13.03 19.68
C VAL A 3 23.60 -12.57 18.38
N THR A 4 23.16 -13.14 17.26
CA THR A 4 23.60 -12.69 15.95
C THR A 4 22.72 -11.51 15.60
N GLU A 5 23.30 -10.33 15.38
CA GLU A 5 22.54 -9.14 15.00
C GLU A 5 21.86 -9.43 13.65
N PHE A 6 20.53 -9.47 13.62
CA PHE A 6 19.75 -9.57 12.39
C PHE A 6 19.78 -8.19 11.74
N VAL A 7 20.48 -8.10 10.61
CA VAL A 7 20.74 -6.82 9.94
C VAL A 7 20.37 -6.98 8.48
N ILE A 8 19.49 -6.09 8.01
CA ILE A 8 19.26 -5.84 6.59
C ILE A 8 20.58 -5.93 5.85
N ASN A 9 20.66 -6.80 4.83
CA ASN A 9 21.87 -6.92 4.06
C ASN A 9 21.98 -5.76 3.07
N THR A 10 22.30 -4.58 3.59
CA THR A 10 22.38 -3.35 2.81
C THR A 10 23.47 -3.39 1.73
N ARG A 11 24.40 -4.36 1.78
CA ARG A 11 25.37 -4.63 0.70
C ARG A 11 24.72 -5.29 -0.52
N LYS A 12 23.61 -6.01 -0.34
CA LYS A 12 22.83 -6.59 -1.44
C LYS A 12 21.91 -5.57 -2.12
N MET A 13 21.61 -4.44 -1.47
CA MET A 13 20.91 -3.32 -2.11
C MET A 13 21.83 -2.65 -3.15
N ARG A 14 21.65 -2.99 -4.43
CA ARG A 14 22.48 -2.51 -5.53
C ARG A 14 21.85 -1.29 -6.19
N TYR A 15 22.59 -0.20 -6.15
CA TYR A 15 22.31 1.05 -6.86
C TYR A 15 23.37 1.24 -7.94
N THR A 16 23.08 2.04 -8.96
CA THR A 16 24.15 2.53 -9.83
C THR A 16 25.06 3.48 -9.07
N GLY A 17 26.26 3.69 -9.61
CA GLY A 17 27.26 4.58 -9.00
C GLY A 17 26.67 5.94 -8.69
N ASP A 18 26.02 6.56 -9.68
CA ASP A 18 25.43 7.89 -9.55
C ASP A 18 24.28 7.92 -8.53
N ALA A 19 23.35 6.98 -8.58
CA ALA A 19 22.25 6.90 -7.61
C ALA A 19 22.77 6.71 -6.18
N MET A 20 23.83 5.93 -5.98
CA MET A 20 24.47 5.76 -4.67
C MET A 20 25.16 7.05 -4.20
N VAL A 21 25.79 7.80 -5.10
CA VAL A 21 26.39 9.10 -4.78
C VAL A 21 25.32 10.08 -4.31
N VAL A 22 24.19 10.17 -5.03
CA VAL A 22 23.06 11.01 -4.64
C VAL A 22 22.50 10.59 -3.28
N LEU A 23 22.26 9.29 -3.08
CA LEU A 23 21.71 8.79 -1.81
C LEU A 23 22.63 9.08 -0.62
N LYS A 24 23.95 8.98 -0.78
CA LYS A 24 24.95 9.30 0.26
C LYS A 24 25.14 10.79 0.50
N ALA A 25 25.04 11.60 -0.55
CA ALA A 25 25.16 13.05 -0.46
C ALA A 25 23.89 13.73 0.05
N SER A 26 22.77 13.01 -0.01
CA SER A 26 21.49 13.47 0.51
C SER A 26 21.56 13.78 1.99
N ARG A 27 20.89 14.86 2.39
CA ARG A 27 20.86 15.37 3.76
C ARG A 27 19.47 15.20 4.38
N VAL A 28 18.73 14.15 4.00
CA VAL A 28 17.35 13.93 4.48
C VAL A 28 17.26 14.01 6.01
N ASP A 29 18.23 13.44 6.74
CA ASP A 29 18.22 13.47 8.21
C ASP A 29 18.27 14.87 8.82
N VAL A 30 18.81 15.84 8.09
CA VAL A 30 18.98 17.23 8.55
C VAL A 30 17.93 18.14 7.95
N ASP A 31 17.56 17.91 6.70
CA ASP A 31 16.79 18.84 5.89
C ASP A 31 15.30 18.46 5.83
N LEU A 32 14.89 17.26 6.29
CA LEU A 32 13.48 16.84 6.33
C LEU A 32 12.65 17.82 7.15
N GLN A 33 11.61 18.38 6.53
CA GLN A 33 10.73 19.34 7.18
C GLN A 33 9.87 18.65 8.25
N ALA A 34 9.61 19.36 9.35
CA ALA A 34 8.62 18.94 10.33
C ALA A 34 7.21 18.96 9.68
N HIS A 35 6.37 17.99 10.06
CA HIS A 35 5.01 17.87 9.54
C HIS A 35 4.16 19.10 9.92
N ASP A 36 4.42 19.68 11.09
CA ASP A 36 3.69 20.84 11.62
C ASP A 36 3.97 22.14 10.85
N ASN A 37 5.07 22.22 10.10
CA ASN A 37 5.47 23.40 9.32
C ASN A 37 4.78 23.49 7.95
N CYS A 38 3.88 22.56 7.63
CA CYS A 38 3.20 22.55 6.35
C CYS A 38 2.20 23.72 6.32
N LYS A 39 2.29 24.60 5.32
CA LYS A 39 1.57 25.91 5.28
C LYS A 39 0.04 25.82 5.38
N ASP A 40 -0.51 24.60 5.27
CA ASP A 40 -1.92 24.26 5.35
C ASP A 40 -2.29 23.55 6.68
N SER A 41 -1.39 23.48 7.67
CA SER A 41 -1.70 23.05 9.04
C SER A 41 -2.39 24.20 9.78
N VAL A 42 -3.72 24.18 9.82
CA VAL A 42 -4.44 25.00 10.82
C VAL A 42 -4.32 24.25 12.15
N ALA A 43 -3.15 24.31 12.78
CA ALA A 43 -2.93 23.67 14.07
C ALA A 43 -3.52 24.52 15.20
N SER A 44 -4.36 23.90 16.02
CA SER A 44 -4.82 24.43 17.30
C SER A 44 -4.37 23.51 18.44
N GLY A 45 -3.15 23.74 18.93
CA GLY A 45 -2.80 23.77 20.36
C GLY A 45 -2.86 22.51 21.24
N GLN A 46 -1.75 22.36 21.97
CA GLN A 46 -1.54 21.70 23.29
C GLN A 46 -1.26 20.18 23.32
N HIS A 47 -0.02 19.87 23.72
CA HIS A 47 0.44 18.54 24.14
C HIS A 47 -0.08 18.18 25.53
N GLY A 48 -0.80 17.06 25.63
CA GLY A 48 -1.22 16.42 26.88
C GLY A 48 -1.37 14.90 26.69
N ASP A 49 -1.23 14.14 27.78
CA ASP A 49 -1.12 12.67 27.83
C ASP A 49 -2.16 11.89 26.97
N ASP A 50 -1.66 10.85 26.28
CA ASP A 50 -2.14 10.37 24.98
C ASP A 50 -3.45 9.54 24.93
N LYS A 51 -3.96 8.99 26.04
CA LYS A 51 -5.31 8.36 26.08
C LYS A 51 -6.31 9.14 26.95
N GLN A 52 -5.83 9.99 27.86
CA GLN A 52 -6.68 10.75 28.79
C GLN A 52 -7.30 12.00 28.15
N SER A 53 -6.83 12.40 26.96
CA SER A 53 -7.35 13.52 26.18
C SER A 53 -8.58 13.17 25.32
N PHE A 54 -8.91 11.89 25.16
CA PHE A 54 -10.07 11.45 24.38
C PHE A 54 -11.37 11.56 25.19
N SER A 55 -12.42 12.07 24.56
CA SER A 55 -13.77 12.01 25.11
C SER A 55 -14.19 10.54 25.24
N SER A 56 -14.51 10.11 26.46
CA SER A 56 -15.01 8.76 26.77
C SER A 56 -16.48 8.56 26.41
N ASN A 57 -17.19 9.61 25.99
CA ASN A 57 -18.63 9.53 25.77
C ASN A 57 -18.96 8.56 24.62
N GLY A 58 -19.49 7.38 24.98
CA GLY A 58 -20.03 6.39 24.05
C GLY A 58 -19.01 5.45 23.39
N ARG A 59 -17.70 5.63 23.64
CA ARG A 59 -16.64 4.75 23.13
C ARG A 59 -16.37 3.59 24.07
N VAL A 60 -16.63 2.38 23.59
CA VAL A 60 -16.57 1.13 24.39
C VAL A 60 -15.15 0.62 24.69
N TRP A 61 -14.12 1.16 24.03
CA TRP A 61 -12.75 0.65 24.04
C TRP A 61 -11.75 1.51 24.84
N ILE A 62 -12.18 2.65 25.39
CA ILE A 62 -11.31 3.58 26.14
C ILE A 62 -10.97 3.05 27.54
N GLU A 63 -11.88 2.29 28.16
CA GLU A 63 -11.67 1.72 29.49
C GLU A 63 -10.99 0.35 29.38
N SER A 64 -9.67 0.29 29.59
CA SER A 64 -8.97 -0.98 29.75
C SER A 64 -9.09 -1.47 31.20
N GLY A 65 -9.51 -2.73 31.37
CA GLY A 65 -9.50 -3.40 32.67
C GLY A 65 -8.13 -4.01 33.02
N ILE A 66 -7.17 -3.98 32.09
CA ILE A 66 -5.91 -4.73 32.17
C ILE A 66 -4.72 -3.83 31.85
N GLU A 67 -3.75 -3.81 32.76
CA GLU A 67 -2.48 -3.13 32.52
C GLU A 67 -1.65 -3.87 31.48
N SER A 68 -1.12 -3.14 30.50
CA SER A 68 -0.18 -3.68 29.53
C SER A 68 1.10 -4.17 30.23
N PRO A 69 1.66 -5.32 29.81
CA PRO A 69 2.92 -5.80 30.36
C PRO A 69 4.04 -4.78 30.10
N PRO A 70 5.01 -4.62 31.02
CA PRO A 70 6.09 -3.67 30.83
C PRO A 70 6.90 -4.03 29.57
N PRO A 71 7.45 -3.02 28.87
CA PRO A 71 8.29 -3.25 27.69
C PRO A 71 9.43 -4.21 28.02
N LYS A 72 9.65 -5.21 27.17
CA LYS A 72 10.81 -6.10 27.33
C LYS A 72 12.08 -5.46 26.78
N PRO A 73 13.22 -5.59 27.50
CA PRO A 73 14.52 -5.31 26.93
C PRO A 73 14.75 -6.22 25.73
N THR A 74 15.07 -5.64 24.59
CA THR A 74 15.26 -6.35 23.33
C THR A 74 16.74 -6.67 23.14
N SER A 75 17.02 -7.76 22.42
CA SER A 75 18.36 -8.05 21.90
C SER A 75 18.34 -7.80 20.39
N GLY A 76 18.70 -6.60 19.95
CA GLY A 76 18.65 -6.22 18.52
C GLY A 76 18.60 -4.71 18.32
N ARG A 77 18.27 -4.27 17.10
CA ARG A 77 18.00 -2.85 16.81
C ARG A 77 16.66 -2.43 17.40
N HIS A 78 16.66 -1.27 18.06
CA HIS A 78 15.52 -0.75 18.80
C HIS A 78 15.33 0.72 18.44
N ILE A 79 14.14 1.07 17.96
CA ILE A 79 13.71 2.44 17.71
C ILE A 79 12.52 2.67 18.64
N GLY A 80 12.71 3.43 19.72
CA GLY A 80 11.66 3.71 20.70
C GLY A 80 11.72 2.85 21.96
N THR A 81 10.58 2.71 22.66
CA THR A 81 10.45 2.03 23.96
C THR A 81 10.05 0.57 23.82
N PHE A 82 9.31 0.20 22.76
CA PHE A 82 8.90 -1.16 22.47
C PHE A 82 9.76 -1.76 21.36
N ALA A 83 10.01 -3.07 21.43
CA ALA A 83 10.93 -3.75 20.52
C ALA A 83 10.48 -3.67 19.06
N LEU A 84 9.17 -3.72 18.86
CA LEU A 84 8.51 -3.87 17.57
C LEU A 84 7.49 -2.76 17.32
N THR A 85 7.49 -1.68 18.09
CA THR A 85 6.61 -0.51 17.86
C THR A 85 7.29 0.77 18.30
N THR A 86 7.16 1.83 17.50
CA THR A 86 7.60 3.19 17.85
C THR A 86 6.47 3.99 18.50
N GLU A 87 6.83 5.13 19.08
CA GLU A 87 5.84 6.12 19.51
C GLU A 87 5.05 6.65 18.31
N VAL A 88 3.75 6.87 18.50
CA VAL A 88 2.89 7.47 17.49
C VAL A 88 3.36 8.90 17.17
N ALA A 89 3.42 9.21 15.88
CA ALA A 89 3.78 10.50 15.32
C ALA A 89 2.96 11.63 15.99
N PRO A 90 3.60 12.75 16.40
CA PRO A 90 2.89 13.82 17.10
C PRO A 90 1.67 14.37 16.35
N TRP A 91 1.78 14.59 15.04
CA TRP A 91 0.67 15.09 14.22
C TRP A 91 -0.47 14.07 14.11
N VAL A 92 -0.17 12.77 14.10
CA VAL A 92 -1.18 11.71 14.13
C VAL A 92 -1.90 11.71 15.46
N LYS A 93 -1.16 11.81 16.57
CA LYS A 93 -1.76 11.93 17.91
C LYS A 93 -2.71 13.13 17.99
N GLU A 94 -2.32 14.29 17.46
CA GLU A 94 -3.16 15.48 17.42
C GLU A 94 -4.42 15.27 16.56
N ALA A 95 -4.27 14.69 15.36
CA ALA A 95 -5.40 14.38 14.48
C ALA A 95 -6.38 13.39 15.13
N LEU A 96 -5.89 12.35 15.79
CA LEU A 96 -6.73 11.37 16.48
C LEU A 96 -7.41 11.98 17.73
N ALA A 97 -6.68 12.71 18.55
CA ALA A 97 -7.21 13.31 19.79
C ALA A 97 -8.30 14.37 19.53
N SER A 98 -8.20 15.09 18.41
CA SER A 98 -9.20 16.08 18.01
C SER A 98 -10.47 15.46 17.42
N TYR A 99 -10.45 14.17 17.04
CA TYR A 99 -11.60 13.51 16.43
C TYR A 99 -12.68 13.12 17.45
N GLN A 100 -13.91 13.60 17.18
CA GLN A 100 -15.11 13.28 17.93
C GLN A 100 -16.12 12.58 16.99
N PRO A 101 -16.33 11.25 17.11
CA PRO A 101 -17.30 10.53 16.32
C PRO A 101 -18.71 10.99 16.68
N THR A 102 -19.61 11.00 15.70
CA THR A 102 -21.03 11.28 15.92
C THR A 102 -21.71 10.08 16.59
N ASP A 103 -22.89 10.30 17.18
CA ASP A 103 -23.70 9.23 17.76
C ASP A 103 -24.05 8.14 16.73
N GLU A 104 -24.20 8.52 15.46
CA GLU A 104 -24.49 7.61 14.34
C GLU A 104 -23.29 6.71 14.03
N VAL A 105 -22.08 7.27 14.04
CA VAL A 105 -20.82 6.52 13.89
C VAL A 105 -20.66 5.53 15.03
N LEU A 106 -20.85 6.00 16.27
CA LEU A 106 -20.74 5.16 17.47
C LEU A 106 -21.79 4.03 17.45
N ALA A 107 -23.04 4.33 17.08
CA ALA A 107 -24.09 3.32 16.98
C ALA A 107 -23.78 2.24 15.95
N LEU A 108 -23.15 2.61 14.83
CA LEU A 108 -22.72 1.67 13.79
C LEU A 108 -21.56 0.78 14.25
N VAL A 109 -20.56 1.38 14.89
CA VAL A 109 -19.26 0.72 15.14
C VAL A 109 -19.19 -0.07 16.44
N ASN A 110 -19.96 0.32 17.46
CA ASN A 110 -19.84 -0.19 18.83
C ASN A 110 -19.85 -1.73 18.95
N PRO A 111 -20.69 -2.50 18.23
CA PRO A 111 -20.66 -3.96 18.31
C PRO A 111 -19.29 -4.55 17.91
N PHE A 112 -18.71 -4.03 16.82
CA PHE A 112 -17.44 -4.50 16.26
C PHE A 112 -16.24 -3.99 17.06
N ALA A 113 -16.30 -2.73 17.50
CA ALA A 113 -15.28 -2.12 18.36
C ALA A 113 -15.17 -2.85 19.71
N ALA A 114 -16.29 -3.28 20.28
CA ALA A 114 -16.32 -4.04 21.53
C ALA A 114 -15.70 -5.43 21.38
N GLU A 115 -16.06 -6.17 20.32
CA GLU A 115 -15.46 -7.48 20.03
C GLU A 115 -13.95 -7.35 19.81
N TYR A 116 -13.55 -6.33 19.05
CA TYR A 116 -12.15 -6.08 18.76
C TYR A 116 -11.35 -5.66 20.00
N HIS A 117 -11.93 -4.82 20.87
CA HIS A 117 -11.36 -4.50 22.18
C HIS A 117 -11.17 -5.75 23.05
N GLY A 118 -12.12 -6.69 23.01
CA GLY A 118 -11.98 -8.01 23.66
C GLY A 118 -10.74 -8.78 23.20
N LEU A 119 -10.42 -8.75 21.90
CA LEU A 119 -9.20 -9.35 21.36
C LEU A 119 -7.93 -8.65 21.91
N PHE A 120 -7.93 -7.33 22.01
CA PHE A 120 -6.82 -6.60 22.64
C PHE A 120 -6.64 -6.98 24.10
N GLU A 121 -7.72 -7.11 24.87
CA GLU A 121 -7.67 -7.56 26.26
C GLU A 121 -7.09 -8.98 26.40
N GLU A 122 -7.39 -9.87 25.47
CA GLU A 122 -6.78 -11.21 25.41
C GLU A 122 -5.29 -11.12 25.11
N GLU A 123 -4.89 -10.32 24.11
CA GLU A 123 -3.47 -10.14 23.77
C GLU A 123 -2.69 -9.45 24.89
N ARG A 124 -3.25 -8.48 25.61
CA ARG A 124 -2.61 -7.88 26.80
C ARG A 124 -2.26 -8.93 27.86
N ARG A 125 -3.14 -9.93 28.08
CA ARG A 125 -2.92 -11.01 29.05
C ARG A 125 -1.82 -11.99 28.63
N SER A 126 -1.65 -12.22 27.33
CA SER A 126 -0.74 -13.24 26.81
C SER A 126 0.54 -12.68 26.18
N SER A 127 0.59 -11.38 25.89
CA SER A 127 1.69 -10.72 25.21
C SER A 127 2.96 -10.72 26.03
N PHE A 128 4.08 -10.73 25.32
CA PHE A 128 5.41 -10.72 25.91
C PHE A 128 5.99 -9.31 26.07
N GLY A 129 5.23 -8.24 25.81
CA GLY A 129 5.71 -6.85 25.97
C GLY A 129 6.65 -6.39 24.86
N LEU A 130 6.53 -6.97 23.66
CA LEU A 130 7.32 -6.58 22.47
C LEU A 130 6.68 -5.43 21.67
N HIS A 131 5.35 -5.30 21.75
CA HIS A 131 4.56 -4.34 20.99
C HIS A 131 3.87 -3.37 21.93
N ASP A 132 3.69 -2.12 21.48
CA ASP A 132 2.83 -1.16 22.15
C ASP A 132 1.37 -1.47 21.80
N ILE A 133 0.78 -2.42 22.53
CA ILE A 133 -0.60 -2.85 22.30
C ILE A 133 -1.59 -1.68 22.46
N ASP A 134 -1.28 -0.73 23.34
CA ASP A 134 -2.14 0.43 23.58
C ASP A 134 -2.11 1.43 22.43
N ALA A 135 -0.95 1.69 21.85
CA ALA A 135 -0.82 2.50 20.64
C ALA A 135 -1.46 1.82 19.42
N ILE A 136 -1.32 0.51 19.29
CA ILE A 136 -1.95 -0.28 18.22
C ILE A 136 -3.47 -0.25 18.34
N GLU A 137 -4.01 -0.43 19.55
CA GLU A 137 -5.45 -0.32 19.78
C GLU A 137 -5.98 1.07 19.47
N LEU A 138 -5.30 2.10 19.99
CA LEU A 138 -5.68 3.50 19.76
C LEU A 138 -5.81 3.78 18.26
N THR A 139 -4.79 3.40 17.49
CA THR A 139 -4.73 3.68 16.06
C THR A 139 -5.77 2.89 15.27
N TYR A 140 -5.94 1.58 15.53
CA TYR A 140 -6.93 0.79 14.80
C TYR A 140 -8.38 1.09 15.19
N GLN A 141 -8.68 1.37 16.46
CA GLN A 141 -10.03 1.76 16.87
C GLN A 141 -10.43 3.11 16.26
N CYS A 142 -9.51 4.08 16.24
CA CYS A 142 -9.78 5.35 15.56
C CYS A 142 -9.94 5.16 14.04
N ALA A 143 -9.11 4.34 13.40
CA ALA A 143 -9.26 4.04 11.98
C ALA A 143 -10.61 3.38 11.66
N LEU A 144 -11.08 2.48 12.54
CA LEU A 144 -12.40 1.84 12.43
C LEU A 144 -13.54 2.86 12.57
N GLU A 145 -13.45 3.79 13.54
CA GLU A 145 -14.43 4.88 13.70
C GLU A 145 -14.45 5.84 12.50
N VAL A 146 -13.28 6.21 11.96
CA VAL A 146 -13.15 7.09 10.79
C VAL A 146 -13.66 6.38 9.53
N GLY A 147 -13.36 5.10 9.35
CA GLY A 147 -13.89 4.26 8.27
C GLY A 147 -15.41 4.20 8.29
N ALA A 148 -16.01 4.03 9.47
CA ALA A 148 -17.46 4.07 9.65
C ALA A 148 -18.06 5.45 9.29
N ALA A 149 -17.39 6.55 9.66
CA ALA A 149 -17.82 7.90 9.30
C ALA A 149 -17.79 8.13 7.77
N ILE A 150 -16.73 7.68 7.10
CA ILE A 150 -16.62 7.71 5.63
C ILE A 150 -17.74 6.89 4.98
N LEU A 151 -18.02 5.70 5.52
CA LEU A 151 -19.07 4.82 5.00
C LEU A 151 -20.46 5.45 5.14
N LEU A 152 -20.77 6.08 6.28
CA LEU A 152 -22.02 6.82 6.48
C LEU A 152 -22.12 8.05 5.58
N ALA A 153 -21.02 8.77 5.36
CA ALA A 153 -20.97 9.89 4.43
C ALA A 153 -21.17 9.45 2.96
N ALA A 154 -20.70 8.27 2.59
CA ALA A 154 -20.98 7.70 1.28
C ALA A 154 -22.46 7.28 1.13
N ASP A 155 -23.08 6.79 2.21
CA ASP A 155 -24.46 6.27 2.24
C ASP A 155 -25.52 7.34 1.92
N VAL A 156 -25.21 8.63 2.14
CA VAL A 156 -26.15 9.75 1.89
C VAL A 156 -26.24 10.17 0.41
N THR A 157 -25.51 9.52 -0.49
CA THR A 157 -25.49 9.88 -1.92
C THR A 157 -26.88 9.75 -2.59
N ASP A 158 -27.18 10.67 -3.50
CA ASP A 158 -28.38 10.66 -4.34
C ASP A 158 -28.20 9.91 -5.67
N ASP A 159 -26.97 9.59 -6.06
CA ASP A 159 -26.60 8.82 -7.26
C ASP A 159 -25.75 7.60 -6.88
N PRO A 160 -26.38 6.55 -6.31
CA PRO A 160 -25.67 5.35 -5.93
C PRO A 160 -25.23 4.54 -7.15
N VAL A 161 -24.06 3.92 -7.03
CA VAL A 161 -23.59 2.91 -7.97
C VAL A 161 -24.43 1.65 -7.81
N SER A 162 -24.93 1.13 -8.93
CA SER A 162 -25.42 -0.25 -8.97
C SER A 162 -24.20 -1.16 -9.03
N LEU A 163 -23.95 -1.92 -7.95
CA LEU A 163 -22.82 -2.84 -7.88
C LEU A 163 -22.71 -3.66 -9.17
N SER A 164 -21.64 -3.43 -9.92
CA SER A 164 -21.41 -4.19 -11.14
C SER A 164 -21.07 -5.62 -10.74
N VAL A 165 -22.05 -6.49 -10.88
CA VAL A 165 -21.85 -7.93 -10.69
C VAL A 165 -20.73 -8.40 -11.60
N GLN A 166 -20.36 -7.75 -12.71
CA GLN A 166 -19.21 -8.19 -13.51
C GLN A 166 -17.84 -7.88 -12.90
N LEU A 167 -17.74 -6.86 -12.03
CA LEU A 167 -16.55 -6.56 -11.23
C LEU A 167 -16.48 -7.44 -9.97
N HIS A 168 -17.62 -7.96 -9.48
CA HIS A 168 -17.71 -8.83 -8.30
C HIS A 168 -18.02 -10.32 -8.58
N ALA A 169 -18.43 -10.70 -9.80
CA ALA A 169 -18.81 -12.07 -10.15
C ALA A 169 -17.68 -12.80 -10.85
N SER A 170 -17.18 -13.81 -10.15
CA SER A 170 -17.42 -15.23 -10.44
C SER A 170 -17.13 -15.81 -11.85
N LYS A 171 -17.27 -15.09 -12.96
CA LYS A 171 -16.72 -15.52 -14.27
C LYS A 171 -15.30 -15.01 -14.51
N ALA A 172 -14.75 -14.19 -13.61
CA ALA A 172 -13.34 -13.81 -13.57
C ALA A 172 -12.45 -14.88 -12.90
N GLY A 173 -12.53 -16.14 -13.34
CA GLY A 173 -11.42 -17.07 -13.17
C GLY A 173 -10.27 -16.60 -14.06
N GLY A 174 -9.07 -16.44 -13.51
CA GLY A 174 -7.93 -15.85 -14.23
C GLY A 174 -6.70 -15.59 -13.38
N ASP A 175 -6.86 -15.61 -12.05
CA ASP A 175 -5.75 -15.46 -11.10
C ASP A 175 -4.93 -16.76 -10.92
N ASP A 176 -5.12 -17.76 -11.78
CA ASP A 176 -4.35 -19.02 -11.77
C ASP A 176 -2.84 -18.77 -11.93
N HIS A 177 -2.46 -17.62 -12.48
CA HIS A 177 -1.08 -17.17 -12.54
C HIS A 177 -0.45 -16.97 -11.15
N LEU A 178 -1.26 -16.73 -10.11
CA LEU A 178 -0.85 -16.60 -8.71
C LEU A 178 -0.78 -17.93 -7.96
N SER A 179 -1.42 -19.00 -8.45
CA SER A 179 -1.42 -20.31 -7.78
C SER A 179 0.00 -20.84 -7.55
N SER A 180 0.92 -20.64 -8.52
CA SER A 180 2.32 -21.03 -8.34
C SER A 180 3.02 -20.23 -7.25
N TRP A 181 2.66 -18.97 -7.08
CA TRP A 181 3.24 -18.11 -6.05
C TRP A 181 2.71 -18.46 -4.66
N GLY A 182 1.39 -18.70 -4.53
CA GLY A 182 0.78 -19.13 -3.27
C GLY A 182 1.42 -20.40 -2.72
N LYS A 183 1.55 -21.43 -3.57
CA LYS A 183 2.23 -22.68 -3.19
C LYS A 183 3.71 -22.49 -2.88
N LEU A 184 4.42 -21.67 -3.66
CA LEU A 184 5.85 -21.42 -3.45
C LEU A 184 6.12 -20.74 -2.10
N LEU A 185 5.30 -19.76 -1.73
CA LEU A 185 5.55 -18.91 -0.55
C LEU A 185 4.94 -19.46 0.73
N THR A 186 3.74 -20.02 0.65
CA THR A 186 3.01 -20.52 1.83
C THR A 186 3.13 -22.03 2.00
N GLY A 187 3.59 -22.76 1.00
CA GLY A 187 3.51 -24.22 0.93
C GLY A 187 2.08 -24.78 0.90
N LEU A 188 1.06 -23.93 0.73
CA LEU A 188 -0.35 -24.26 0.63
C LEU A 188 -0.87 -23.90 -0.76
N GLU A 189 -1.90 -24.61 -1.22
CA GLU A 189 -2.65 -24.15 -2.39
C GLU A 189 -3.60 -23.04 -1.95
N CYS A 190 -3.22 -21.78 -2.21
CA CYS A 190 -4.08 -20.63 -1.95
C CYS A 190 -5.34 -20.71 -2.80
N ASP A 191 -6.49 -20.88 -2.16
CA ASP A 191 -7.77 -21.05 -2.84
C ASP A 191 -8.86 -20.10 -2.27
N PRO A 192 -9.37 -19.12 -3.04
CA PRO A 192 -9.03 -18.81 -4.43
C PRO A 192 -7.59 -18.28 -4.60
N PRO A 193 -6.98 -18.45 -5.79
CA PRO A 193 -5.60 -18.04 -6.06
C PRO A 193 -5.27 -16.58 -5.76
N ILE A 194 -6.26 -15.67 -5.80
CA ILE A 194 -6.11 -14.25 -5.47
C ILE A 194 -5.57 -14.01 -4.05
N ILE A 195 -5.78 -14.94 -3.10
CA ILE A 195 -5.21 -14.85 -1.75
C ILE A 195 -3.69 -14.75 -1.79
N ALA A 196 -3.04 -15.35 -2.79
CA ALA A 196 -1.59 -15.36 -2.91
C ALA A 196 -0.98 -13.97 -3.19
N GLN A 197 -1.79 -12.92 -3.40
CA GLN A 197 -1.31 -11.56 -3.57
C GLN A 197 -0.67 -10.98 -2.32
N PHE A 198 -1.20 -11.30 -1.14
CA PHE A 198 -0.64 -10.85 0.13
C PHE A 198 0.76 -11.43 0.38
N PRO A 199 0.97 -12.76 0.29
CA PRO A 199 2.33 -13.31 0.39
C PRO A 199 3.23 -12.84 -0.77
N PHE A 200 2.70 -12.59 -1.97
CA PHE A 200 3.47 -12.02 -3.07
C PHE A 200 3.92 -10.58 -2.79
N TYR A 201 3.05 -9.74 -2.23
CA TYR A 201 3.38 -8.37 -1.80
C TYR A 201 4.52 -8.37 -0.81
N LEU A 202 4.39 -9.21 0.20
CA LEU A 202 5.40 -9.44 1.20
C LEU A 202 6.75 -9.86 0.60
N LEU A 203 6.76 -10.80 -0.34
CA LEU A 203 7.99 -11.19 -1.03
C LEU A 203 8.64 -9.97 -1.68
N MET A 204 7.87 -9.06 -2.31
CA MET A 204 8.42 -7.82 -2.87
C MET A 204 9.03 -6.90 -1.81
N CYS A 205 8.36 -6.71 -0.67
CA CYS A 205 8.90 -5.96 0.47
C CYS A 205 10.23 -6.56 0.95
N GLN A 206 10.29 -7.88 1.14
CA GLN A 206 11.50 -8.60 1.54
C GLN A 206 12.61 -8.57 0.49
N SER A 207 12.25 -8.51 -0.80
CA SER A 207 13.21 -8.50 -1.90
C SER A 207 14.05 -7.24 -1.94
N PHE A 208 13.46 -6.09 -1.61
CA PHE A 208 14.10 -4.79 -1.67
C PHE A 208 15.38 -4.69 -0.83
N THR A 209 15.38 -5.36 0.31
CA THR A 209 16.43 -5.38 1.32
C THR A 209 17.18 -6.70 1.38
N PHE A 210 16.80 -7.66 0.52
CA PHE A 210 17.29 -9.03 0.53
C PHE A 210 17.19 -9.63 1.94
N GLU A 211 15.97 -9.73 2.44
CA GLU A 211 15.66 -10.27 3.77
C GLU A 211 16.48 -11.55 4.02
N PRO A 212 17.42 -11.53 4.99
CA PRO A 212 18.29 -12.66 5.26
C PRO A 212 17.52 -13.86 5.83
N THR A 213 16.35 -13.62 6.42
CA THR A 213 15.53 -14.63 7.11
C THR A 213 14.08 -14.54 6.68
N CYS A 214 13.71 -15.31 5.64
CA CYS A 214 12.32 -15.45 5.22
C CYS A 214 11.67 -16.67 5.90
N HIS A 215 10.58 -16.45 6.63
CA HIS A 215 9.83 -17.51 7.33
C HIS A 215 8.52 -17.82 6.61
N ARG A 216 8.28 -19.11 6.35
CA ARG A 216 7.04 -19.58 5.70
C ARG A 216 5.80 -19.18 6.50
N GLU A 217 5.91 -19.21 7.82
CA GLU A 217 4.91 -18.82 8.81
C GLU A 217 4.30 -17.49 8.47
N ASP A 218 5.14 -16.52 8.21
CA ASP A 218 4.70 -15.17 8.01
C ASP A 218 3.97 -15.02 6.65
N TYR A 219 4.38 -15.76 5.62
CA TYR A 219 3.63 -15.87 4.36
C TYR A 219 2.23 -16.50 4.58
N VAL A 220 2.10 -17.46 5.50
CA VAL A 220 0.80 -18.03 5.88
C VAL A 220 -0.07 -17.01 6.61
N TYR A 221 0.49 -16.24 7.56
CA TYR A 221 -0.24 -15.14 8.22
C TYR A 221 -0.69 -14.08 7.23
N SER A 222 0.20 -13.66 6.32
CA SER A 222 -0.12 -12.73 5.24
C SER A 222 -1.24 -13.27 4.33
N ALA A 223 -1.26 -14.57 4.03
CA ALA A 223 -2.36 -15.18 3.28
C ALA A 223 -3.69 -15.17 4.05
N MET A 224 -3.67 -15.32 5.39
CA MET A 224 -4.90 -15.19 6.19
C MET A 224 -5.48 -13.77 6.15
N THR A 225 -4.64 -12.74 6.05
CA THR A 225 -5.10 -11.35 5.81
C THR A 225 -5.95 -11.27 4.54
N GLY A 226 -5.53 -11.99 3.49
CA GLY A 226 -6.27 -12.06 2.24
C GLY A 226 -7.62 -12.76 2.34
N VAL A 227 -7.82 -13.70 3.27
CA VAL A 227 -9.11 -14.39 3.50
C VAL A 227 -10.16 -13.42 4.01
N ASP A 228 -9.82 -12.67 5.07
CA ASP A 228 -10.75 -11.72 5.68
C ASP A 228 -11.07 -10.57 4.71
N TRP A 229 -10.10 -10.18 3.87
CA TRP A 229 -10.27 -9.14 2.86
C TRP A 229 -11.18 -9.52 1.67
N ILE A 230 -11.17 -10.77 1.21
CA ILE A 230 -12.08 -11.25 0.14
C ILE A 230 -13.40 -11.84 0.67
N ARG A 231 -13.59 -11.88 1.99
CA ARG A 231 -14.82 -12.40 2.60
C ARG A 231 -15.97 -11.43 2.29
N GLY A 232 -17.11 -11.94 1.83
CA GLY A 232 -18.27 -11.11 1.46
C GLY A 232 -19.44 -11.96 0.94
N GLN A 233 -20.48 -11.35 0.36
CA GLN A 233 -21.57 -12.10 -0.30
C GLN A 233 -21.14 -12.64 -1.68
N ASN A 234 -20.13 -13.50 -1.70
CA ASN A 234 -19.60 -14.08 -2.93
C ASN A 234 -19.67 -15.62 -2.91
N LYS A 235 -19.57 -16.20 -4.10
CA LYS A 235 -19.64 -17.66 -4.29
C LYS A 235 -18.41 -18.42 -3.78
N PHE A 236 -17.38 -17.73 -3.30
CA PHE A 236 -16.14 -18.33 -2.85
C PHE A 236 -16.15 -18.63 -1.35
N ASN A 237 -17.17 -18.21 -0.60
CA ASN A 237 -17.24 -18.39 0.85
C ASN A 237 -16.90 -19.82 1.32
N ASP A 238 -17.39 -20.85 0.63
CA ASP A 238 -17.05 -22.25 0.98
C ASP A 238 -15.56 -22.58 0.73
N ARG A 239 -14.99 -22.09 -0.38
CA ARG A 239 -13.56 -22.23 -0.70
C ARG A 239 -12.69 -21.46 0.29
N LEU A 240 -13.10 -20.24 0.62
CA LEU A 240 -12.45 -19.38 1.61
C LEU A 240 -12.43 -20.02 2.99
N ALA A 241 -13.57 -20.51 3.47
CA ALA A 241 -13.67 -21.22 4.75
C ALA A 241 -12.79 -22.49 4.75
N THR A 242 -12.75 -23.22 3.63
CA THR A 242 -11.90 -24.40 3.48
C THR A 242 -10.41 -24.03 3.53
N PHE A 243 -9.98 -23.03 2.77
CA PHE A 243 -8.60 -22.56 2.79
C PHE A 243 -8.21 -22.01 4.16
N GLU A 244 -9.08 -21.24 4.80
CA GLU A 244 -8.83 -20.71 6.15
C GLU A 244 -8.61 -21.84 7.15
N ALA A 245 -9.45 -22.87 7.14
CA ALA A 245 -9.28 -24.04 7.99
C ALA A 245 -7.94 -24.75 7.73
N LEU A 246 -7.53 -24.88 6.47
CA LEU A 246 -6.24 -25.45 6.09
C LEU A 246 -5.05 -24.58 6.55
N ALA A 247 -5.13 -23.26 6.34
CA ALA A 247 -4.11 -22.31 6.76
C ALA A 247 -3.95 -22.35 8.28
N ARG A 248 -5.06 -22.29 9.04
CA ARG A 248 -5.06 -22.40 10.51
C ARG A 248 -4.51 -23.74 10.99
N ALA A 249 -4.88 -24.85 10.36
CA ALA A 249 -4.38 -26.17 10.72
C ALA A 249 -2.87 -26.33 10.46
N SER A 250 -2.31 -25.54 9.53
CA SER A 250 -0.87 -25.56 9.28
C SER A 250 -0.08 -24.88 10.40
N ILE A 251 -0.60 -23.81 11.02
CA ILE A 251 0.10 -22.96 12.00
C ILE A 251 0.77 -23.76 13.13
N PRO A 252 0.09 -24.68 13.85
CA PRO A 252 0.70 -25.40 14.97
C PRO A 252 1.87 -26.32 14.59
N THR A 253 1.97 -26.68 13.31
CA THR A 253 3.04 -27.54 12.79
C THR A 253 4.21 -26.74 12.21
N LEU A 254 4.07 -25.42 12.16
CA LEU A 254 5.14 -24.53 11.76
C LEU A 254 6.12 -24.34 12.92
N ASP A 255 7.39 -24.09 12.61
CA ASP A 255 8.45 -24.10 13.62
C ASP A 255 8.49 -22.76 14.35
N ASP A 256 7.53 -22.55 15.25
CA ASP A 256 7.41 -21.34 16.04
C ASP A 256 8.67 -21.09 16.90
N THR A 257 9.42 -22.16 17.23
CA THR A 257 10.69 -22.08 17.99
C THR A 257 11.84 -21.52 17.16
N LYS A 258 11.83 -21.71 15.83
CA LYS A 258 12.73 -20.97 14.95
C LYS A 258 12.37 -19.51 14.90
N SER A 259 11.07 -19.16 14.95
CA SER A 259 10.56 -17.78 14.89
C SER A 259 10.87 -16.93 16.11
N GLY A 260 10.83 -17.51 17.32
CA GLY A 260 11.28 -16.86 18.56
C GLY A 260 10.45 -15.66 19.03
N GLU A 261 9.25 -15.42 18.49
CA GLU A 261 8.59 -14.11 18.55
C GLU A 261 7.10 -14.12 18.90
N ASP A 262 6.66 -13.02 19.52
CA ASP A 262 5.24 -12.70 19.76
C ASP A 262 4.59 -12.16 18.49
N ARG A 263 3.71 -12.97 17.90
CA ARG A 263 2.93 -12.65 16.70
C ARG A 263 1.61 -11.92 17.01
N CYS A 264 1.45 -11.31 18.19
CA CYS A 264 0.21 -10.62 18.54
C CYS A 264 -0.17 -9.54 17.53
N PHE A 265 0.77 -8.82 16.95
CA PHE A 265 0.49 -7.88 15.86
C PHE A 265 -0.30 -8.49 14.70
N TRP A 266 0.08 -9.69 14.22
CA TRP A 266 -0.65 -10.38 13.14
C TRP A 266 -2.08 -10.66 13.56
N ARG A 267 -2.31 -11.10 14.80
CA ARG A 267 -3.65 -11.41 15.32
C ARG A 267 -4.48 -10.13 15.48
N LEU A 268 -3.89 -9.05 15.99
CA LEU A 268 -4.53 -7.75 16.15
C LEU A 268 -4.88 -7.11 14.79
N ALA A 269 -3.99 -7.19 13.80
CA ALA A 269 -4.25 -6.69 12.44
C ALA A 269 -5.36 -7.49 11.74
N LEU A 270 -5.37 -8.83 11.89
CA LEU A 270 -6.46 -9.67 11.40
C LEU A 270 -7.79 -9.33 12.08
N GLY A 271 -7.76 -9.05 13.39
CA GLY A 271 -8.92 -8.58 14.15
C GLY A 271 -9.48 -7.26 13.62
N TYR A 272 -8.62 -6.29 13.31
CA TYR A 272 -9.03 -5.01 12.72
C TYR A 272 -9.72 -5.21 11.37
N ILE A 273 -9.12 -5.99 10.47
CA ILE A 273 -9.67 -6.23 9.12
C ILE A 273 -11.05 -6.89 9.21
N ARG A 274 -11.25 -7.81 10.15
CA ARG A 274 -12.58 -8.39 10.41
C ARG A 274 -13.57 -7.35 10.92
N ALA A 275 -13.18 -6.55 11.92
CA ALA A 275 -14.05 -5.52 12.46
C ALA A 275 -14.48 -4.51 11.38
N MET A 276 -13.56 -4.09 10.52
CA MET A 276 -13.88 -3.25 9.36
C MET A 276 -14.80 -3.97 8.36
N ASN A 277 -14.49 -5.21 7.99
CA ASN A 277 -15.31 -5.96 7.05
C ASN A 277 -16.73 -6.18 7.58
N ASP A 278 -16.89 -6.49 8.87
CA ASP A 278 -18.19 -6.70 9.49
C ASP A 278 -18.97 -5.38 9.58
N CYS A 279 -18.29 -4.26 9.85
CA CYS A 279 -18.86 -2.91 9.77
C CYS A 279 -19.37 -2.59 8.34
N GLU A 280 -18.59 -2.89 7.31
CA GLU A 280 -18.95 -2.67 5.89
C GLU A 280 -20.12 -3.55 5.42
N ASN A 281 -20.33 -4.71 6.07
CA ASN A 281 -21.34 -5.70 5.67
C ASN A 281 -22.55 -5.78 6.61
N VAL A 282 -22.61 -4.96 7.67
CA VAL A 282 -23.71 -5.02 8.67
C VAL A 282 -25.08 -4.70 8.06
N ARG A 283 -25.10 -3.85 7.02
CA ARG A 283 -26.28 -3.50 6.23
C ARG A 283 -25.84 -3.12 4.81
N SER A 284 -26.80 -2.98 3.90
CA SER A 284 -26.53 -2.38 2.61
C SER A 284 -26.31 -0.88 2.75
N PHE A 285 -25.22 -0.38 2.18
CA PHE A 285 -24.91 1.04 2.07
C PHE A 285 -24.99 1.48 0.61
N ASN A 286 -25.39 2.73 0.39
CA ASN A 286 -25.22 3.37 -0.90
C ASN A 286 -23.75 3.77 -1.09
N THR A 287 -23.30 3.82 -2.34
CA THR A 287 -21.97 4.33 -2.66
C THR A 287 -22.02 5.31 -3.82
N PRO A 288 -21.41 6.51 -3.71
CA PRO A 288 -21.49 7.52 -4.76
C PRO A 288 -20.78 7.06 -6.02
N ARG A 289 -21.41 7.34 -7.17
CA ARG A 289 -20.80 7.17 -8.51
C ARG A 289 -19.71 8.19 -8.82
N LYS A 290 -19.65 9.26 -8.03
CA LYS A 290 -18.64 10.30 -8.15
C LYS A 290 -17.35 9.88 -7.44
N ALA A 291 -16.23 10.39 -7.94
CA ALA A 291 -14.94 10.19 -7.29
C ALA A 291 -14.98 10.75 -5.86
N HIS A 292 -15.41 12.00 -5.69
CA HIS A 292 -15.41 12.64 -4.38
C HIS A 292 -16.50 12.12 -3.44
N ILE A 293 -16.14 11.91 -2.17
CA ILE A 293 -17.06 11.63 -1.05
C ILE A 293 -17.01 12.82 -0.08
N GLU A 294 -18.15 13.45 0.15
CA GLU A 294 -18.26 14.58 1.08
C GLU A 294 -18.45 14.08 2.51
N HIS A 295 -17.36 14.00 3.27
CA HIS A 295 -17.35 13.41 4.62
C HIS A 295 -17.16 14.45 5.76
N GLY A 296 -16.73 15.67 5.45
CA GLY A 296 -16.57 16.75 6.44
C GLY A 296 -15.51 16.52 7.53
N LEU A 297 -14.62 15.54 7.34
CA LEU A 297 -13.53 15.20 8.27
C LEU A 297 -12.26 15.96 7.90
N ASP A 298 -11.41 16.22 8.89
CA ASP A 298 -10.11 16.86 8.68
C ASP A 298 -9.18 16.01 7.80
N HIS A 299 -8.39 16.67 6.95
CA HIS A 299 -7.50 15.97 6.00
C HIS A 299 -6.40 15.18 6.70
N ASP A 300 -5.84 15.68 7.82
CA ASP A 300 -4.81 14.96 8.57
C ASP A 300 -5.40 13.69 9.19
N LEU A 301 -6.64 13.76 9.68
CA LEU A 301 -7.37 12.58 10.17
C LEU A 301 -7.60 11.54 9.07
N ILE A 302 -8.01 11.97 7.87
CA ILE A 302 -8.21 11.07 6.72
C ILE A 302 -6.90 10.42 6.28
N ILE A 303 -5.82 11.20 6.17
CA ILE A 303 -4.52 10.69 5.76
C ILE A 303 -3.98 9.70 6.80
N ALA A 304 -4.10 10.04 8.09
CA ALA A 304 -3.72 9.15 9.19
C ALA A 304 -4.54 7.86 9.18
N ALA A 305 -5.87 7.95 9.13
CA ALA A 305 -6.75 6.78 9.10
C ALA A 305 -6.44 5.89 7.89
N ARG A 306 -6.16 6.46 6.71
CA ARG A 306 -5.75 5.69 5.53
C ARG A 306 -4.42 4.98 5.76
N ALA A 307 -3.43 5.64 6.36
CA ALA A 307 -2.16 5.01 6.71
C ALA A 307 -2.36 3.80 7.65
N LEU A 308 -3.21 3.98 8.66
CA LEU A 308 -3.51 2.95 9.66
C LEU A 308 -4.37 1.82 9.10
N ASP A 309 -5.26 2.10 8.15
CA ASP A 309 -6.05 1.11 7.43
C ASP A 309 -5.18 0.19 6.57
N THR A 310 -4.03 0.70 6.09
CA THR A 310 -3.03 -0.09 5.36
C THR A 310 -2.06 -0.87 6.26
N LEU A 311 -2.08 -0.61 7.57
CA LEU A 311 -1.12 -1.13 8.55
C LEU A 311 -1.17 -2.66 8.67
N GLY A 312 -2.30 -3.28 8.31
CA GLY A 312 -2.44 -4.75 8.19
C GLY A 312 -1.65 -5.39 7.04
N SER A 313 -1.09 -4.59 6.13
CA SER A 313 -0.23 -5.04 5.04
C SER A 313 1.25 -4.71 5.24
N ALA A 314 1.58 -3.87 6.24
CA ALA A 314 2.95 -3.57 6.65
C ALA A 314 3.44 -4.67 7.59
N TYR A 315 4.13 -5.61 6.98
CA TYR A 315 4.52 -6.88 7.56
C TYR A 315 5.58 -6.76 8.66
N MET A 316 5.49 -7.58 9.70
CA MET A 316 6.55 -7.76 10.71
C MET A 316 7.47 -8.94 10.38
N CYS A 317 8.66 -8.67 9.87
CA CYS A 317 9.77 -9.62 9.74
C CYS A 317 10.78 -9.37 10.88
N ARG A 318 10.55 -9.82 12.12
CA ARG A 318 11.56 -9.84 13.22
C ARG A 318 12.22 -8.52 13.71
N ASP A 319 12.39 -7.52 12.87
CA ASP A 319 13.16 -6.31 13.13
C ASP A 319 12.21 -5.11 13.26
N GLY A 320 11.97 -4.71 14.50
CA GLY A 320 11.62 -3.34 14.92
C GLY A 320 10.81 -2.47 13.94
N ALA A 321 9.50 -2.61 14.01
CA ALA A 321 8.52 -1.86 13.24
C ALA A 321 8.38 -0.41 13.75
N ALA A 322 9.11 0.52 13.12
CA ALA A 322 9.02 1.95 13.39
C ALA A 322 7.89 2.64 12.59
N TRP A 323 6.72 2.00 12.50
CA TRP A 323 5.63 2.41 11.59
C TRP A 323 4.76 3.56 12.10
N LEU A 324 4.70 3.76 13.41
CA LEU A 324 3.82 4.75 13.99
C LEU A 324 4.48 6.13 14.12
N ASP A 325 5.81 6.21 14.02
CA ASP A 325 6.51 7.49 13.93
C ASP A 325 6.30 8.20 12.57
N ASN A 326 6.78 9.43 12.45
CA ASN A 326 6.59 10.26 11.24
C ASN A 326 7.00 9.53 9.94
N TRP A 327 8.14 8.84 9.96
CA TRP A 327 8.67 8.17 8.78
C TRP A 327 7.91 6.88 8.46
N GLY A 328 7.50 6.17 9.51
CA GLY A 328 6.66 5.00 9.43
C GLY A 328 5.30 5.31 8.83
N VAL A 329 4.64 6.36 9.30
CA VAL A 329 3.30 6.76 8.83
C VAL A 329 3.38 7.21 7.37
N ASP A 330 4.38 8.01 6.98
CA ASP A 330 4.62 8.34 5.56
C ASP A 330 4.84 7.07 4.71
N SER A 331 5.51 6.05 5.26
CA SER A 331 5.72 4.78 4.54
C SER A 331 4.42 4.03 4.29
N LEU A 332 3.52 4.04 5.28
CA LEU A 332 2.19 3.43 5.20
C LEU A 332 1.29 4.20 4.23
N ILE A 333 1.29 5.54 4.30
CA ILE A 333 0.56 6.39 3.35
C ILE A 333 1.04 6.11 1.93
N GLY A 334 2.36 6.06 1.71
CA GLY A 334 2.94 5.76 0.41
C GLY A 334 2.55 4.38 -0.12
N SER A 335 2.30 3.43 0.79
CA SER A 335 1.78 2.11 0.45
C SER A 335 0.34 2.14 -0.03
N GLY A 336 -0.54 2.78 0.73
CA GLY A 336 -1.96 2.93 0.39
C GLY A 336 -2.19 3.73 -0.89
N LEU A 337 -1.52 4.88 -0.99
CA LEU A 337 -1.70 5.83 -2.09
C LEU A 337 -1.38 5.22 -3.46
N ALA A 338 -0.40 4.32 -3.53
CA ALA A 338 -0.09 3.61 -4.78
C ALA A 338 -1.22 2.73 -5.28
N ASN A 339 -1.94 2.08 -4.36
CA ASN A 339 -3.14 1.33 -4.71
C ASN A 339 -4.28 2.28 -5.07
N ASP A 340 -4.45 3.36 -4.31
CA ASP A 340 -5.55 4.32 -4.53
C ASP A 340 -5.50 4.96 -5.94
N VAL A 341 -4.29 5.25 -6.44
CA VAL A 341 -4.06 5.71 -7.83
C VAL A 341 -4.43 4.62 -8.86
N MET A 342 -4.05 3.37 -8.61
CA MET A 342 -4.33 2.29 -9.55
C MET A 342 -5.80 1.84 -9.53
N ASP A 343 -6.51 2.13 -8.44
CA ASP A 343 -7.86 1.63 -8.19
C ASP A 343 -8.97 2.65 -8.34
N LEU A 344 -8.71 3.96 -8.47
CA LEU A 344 -9.77 4.97 -8.42
C LEU A 344 -10.96 4.66 -9.34
N HIS A 345 -10.71 4.27 -10.59
CA HIS A 345 -11.78 3.82 -11.49
C HIS A 345 -12.54 2.61 -10.93
N THR A 346 -11.82 1.57 -10.52
CA THR A 346 -12.41 0.33 -9.98
C THR A 346 -13.20 0.62 -8.71
N ASP A 347 -12.62 1.34 -7.76
CA ASP A 347 -13.20 1.68 -6.46
C ASP A 347 -14.50 2.48 -6.58
N ILE A 348 -14.60 3.37 -7.58
CA ILE A 348 -15.85 4.03 -7.91
C ILE A 348 -16.92 3.00 -8.30
N PHE A 349 -16.61 2.02 -9.15
CA PHE A 349 -17.59 1.06 -9.65
C PHE A 349 -17.86 -0.14 -8.73
N THR A 350 -16.94 -0.47 -7.83
CA THR A 350 -17.10 -1.50 -6.79
C THR A 350 -17.67 -0.96 -5.50
N GLY A 351 -17.68 0.36 -5.34
CA GLY A 351 -18.18 1.02 -4.15
C GLY A 351 -17.19 1.02 -2.98
N GLU A 352 -15.88 0.89 -3.22
CA GLU A 352 -14.87 1.06 -2.18
C GLU A 352 -14.77 2.53 -1.78
N THR A 353 -14.98 2.82 -0.49
CA THR A 353 -15.11 4.20 0.02
C THR A 353 -13.81 4.75 0.60
N ARG A 354 -12.82 3.89 0.91
CA ARG A 354 -11.58 4.29 1.62
C ARG A 354 -10.42 4.71 0.71
N ASN A 355 -10.68 4.98 -0.57
CA ASN A 355 -9.66 5.45 -1.51
C ASN A 355 -9.28 6.92 -1.22
N LEU A 356 -8.00 7.21 -0.95
CA LEU A 356 -7.57 8.53 -0.52
C LEU A 356 -7.85 9.65 -1.53
N LEU A 357 -7.81 9.34 -2.84
CA LEU A 357 -8.09 10.33 -3.89
C LEU A 357 -9.54 10.80 -3.84
N ARG A 358 -10.46 9.89 -3.51
CA ARG A 358 -11.90 10.16 -3.33
C ARG A 358 -12.17 11.07 -2.14
N LEU A 359 -11.39 10.89 -1.08
CA LEU A 359 -11.59 11.60 0.18
C LEU A 359 -11.00 13.01 0.16
N LEU A 360 -9.83 13.20 -0.47
CA LEU A 360 -9.09 14.46 -0.38
C LEU A 360 -9.35 15.47 -1.50
N TYR A 361 -9.75 15.01 -2.70
CA TYR A 361 -9.78 15.88 -3.88
C TYR A 361 -11.21 16.13 -4.37
N PRO A 362 -11.80 17.31 -4.08
CA PRO A 362 -13.15 17.65 -4.51
C PRO A 362 -13.26 17.83 -6.03
N PRO A 363 -14.49 17.69 -6.60
CA PRO A 363 -14.75 17.81 -8.02
C PRO A 363 -14.75 19.28 -8.47
N GLY A 364 -14.96 19.51 -9.77
CA GLY A 364 -15.09 20.85 -10.35
C GLY A 364 -13.77 21.50 -10.78
N ARG A 365 -12.68 20.74 -10.78
CA ARG A 365 -11.37 21.16 -11.27
C ARG A 365 -11.31 21.03 -12.78
N SER A 366 -10.63 21.97 -13.43
CA SER A 366 -10.28 21.82 -14.85
C SER A 366 -9.29 20.66 -15.02
N LEU A 367 -9.24 20.06 -16.23
CA LEU A 367 -8.26 19.01 -16.51
C LEU A 367 -6.82 19.46 -16.22
N SER A 368 -6.47 20.72 -16.53
CA SER A 368 -5.13 21.25 -16.24
C SER A 368 -4.81 21.25 -14.74
N GLU A 369 -5.78 21.61 -13.90
CA GLU A 369 -5.61 21.59 -12.44
C GLU A 369 -5.54 20.15 -11.91
N SER A 370 -6.34 19.24 -12.45
CA SER A 370 -6.29 17.82 -12.10
C SER A 370 -4.96 17.17 -12.50
N MET A 371 -4.44 17.49 -13.70
CA MET A 371 -3.10 17.06 -14.13
C MET A 371 -2.01 17.60 -13.20
N GLN A 372 -2.12 18.86 -12.75
CA GLN A 372 -1.18 19.42 -11.78
C GLN A 372 -1.24 18.66 -10.46
N THR A 373 -2.44 18.43 -9.91
CA THR A 373 -2.65 17.61 -8.69
C THR A 373 -2.02 16.22 -8.83
N MET A 374 -2.32 15.49 -9.91
CA MET A 374 -1.79 14.14 -10.12
C MET A 374 -0.28 14.13 -10.39
N SER A 375 0.28 15.17 -11.01
CA SER A 375 1.74 15.30 -11.16
C SER A 375 2.44 15.54 -9.82
N THR A 376 1.82 16.31 -8.91
CA THR A 376 2.33 16.52 -7.56
C THR A 376 2.27 15.22 -6.77
N ILE A 377 1.15 14.48 -6.81
CA ILE A 377 1.02 13.15 -6.19
C ILE A 377 2.14 12.21 -6.68
N LEU A 378 2.32 12.08 -7.99
CA LEU A 378 3.38 11.23 -8.57
C LEU A 378 4.77 11.65 -8.06
N SER A 379 5.08 12.95 -8.07
CA SER A 379 6.37 13.45 -7.57
C SER A 379 6.58 13.18 -6.08
N SER A 380 5.56 13.38 -5.25
CA SER A 380 5.63 13.14 -3.80
C SER A 380 5.80 11.66 -3.49
N MET A 381 5.16 10.77 -4.25
CA MET A 381 5.37 9.33 -4.15
C MET A 381 6.78 8.91 -4.54
N LEU A 382 7.35 9.47 -5.62
CA LEU A 382 8.75 9.23 -5.99
C LEU A 382 9.72 9.72 -4.90
N CYS A 383 9.47 10.90 -4.32
CA CYS A 383 10.24 11.41 -3.20
C CYS A 383 10.14 10.50 -1.97
N GLU A 384 8.97 9.92 -1.68
CA GLU A 384 8.83 8.94 -0.61
C GLU A 384 9.59 7.64 -0.87
N ILE A 385 9.59 7.14 -2.11
CA ILE A 385 10.41 5.99 -2.49
C ILE A 385 11.89 6.27 -2.27
N PHE A 386 12.37 7.47 -2.64
CA PHE A 386 13.74 7.88 -2.34
C PHE A 386 14.02 7.84 -0.83
N ARG A 387 13.13 8.43 -0.02
CA ARG A 387 13.28 8.42 1.44
C ARG A 387 13.21 7.01 2.01
N GLY A 388 12.37 6.13 1.47
CA GLY A 388 12.32 4.71 1.82
C GLY A 388 13.63 3.99 1.53
N HIS A 389 14.22 4.20 0.35
CA HIS A 389 15.57 3.74 0.01
C HIS A 389 16.62 4.27 1.00
N TYR A 390 16.57 5.56 1.34
CA TYR A 390 17.50 6.18 2.27
C TYR A 390 17.41 5.57 3.66
N ARG A 391 16.19 5.46 4.21
CA ARG A 391 15.91 4.83 5.50
C ARG A 391 16.36 3.36 5.55
N ALA A 392 16.02 2.58 4.53
CA ALA A 392 16.44 1.17 4.46
C ALA A 392 17.97 1.03 4.33
N ARG A 393 18.63 1.93 3.59
CA ARG A 393 20.08 1.83 3.32
C ARG A 393 20.97 2.39 4.42
N MET A 394 20.60 3.53 4.98
CA MET A 394 21.41 4.29 5.94
C MET A 394 21.05 3.95 7.38
N HIS A 395 19.75 3.77 7.65
CA HIS A 395 19.23 3.53 8.99
C HIS A 395 18.82 2.09 9.22
N ASN A 396 18.82 1.27 8.17
CA ASN A 396 18.33 -0.11 8.19
C ASN A 396 16.90 -0.22 8.73
N ARG A 397 16.07 0.77 8.38
CA ARG A 397 14.67 0.80 8.75
C ARG A 397 13.85 -0.05 7.79
N GLU A 398 13.03 -0.94 8.34
CA GLU A 398 12.16 -1.82 7.55
C GLU A 398 11.03 -1.06 6.88
N ASP A 399 10.64 0.08 7.43
CA ASP A 399 9.54 0.87 6.88
C ASP A 399 9.78 1.41 5.47
N GLY A 400 11.03 1.65 5.13
CA GLY A 400 11.43 1.97 3.77
C GLY A 400 11.16 0.84 2.75
N ARG A 401 11.04 -0.42 3.17
CA ARG A 401 10.71 -1.56 2.29
C ARG A 401 9.27 -1.47 1.78
N VAL A 402 8.33 -1.15 2.67
CA VAL A 402 6.90 -1.10 2.37
C VAL A 402 6.61 0.03 1.39
N SER A 403 7.08 1.25 1.65
CA SER A 403 6.87 2.35 0.72
C SER A 403 7.47 2.09 -0.66
N SER A 404 8.69 1.53 -0.70
CA SER A 404 9.41 1.28 -1.96
C SER A 404 8.87 0.09 -2.77
N ALA A 405 8.21 -0.88 -2.13
CA ALA A 405 7.66 -2.07 -2.79
C ALA A 405 6.18 -1.96 -3.14
N SER A 406 5.48 -0.92 -2.68
CA SER A 406 4.03 -0.81 -2.87
C SER A 406 3.60 -0.42 -4.29
N PRO A 407 4.17 0.61 -4.95
CA PRO A 407 3.84 0.87 -6.35
C PRO A 407 4.12 -0.32 -7.29
N PRO A 408 5.25 -1.06 -7.13
CA PRO A 408 5.47 -2.35 -7.76
C PRO A 408 4.33 -3.37 -7.61
N TYR A 409 3.77 -3.47 -6.40
CA TYR A 409 2.70 -4.40 -6.07
C TYR A 409 1.37 -4.04 -6.72
N SER A 410 1.08 -2.75 -6.86
CA SER A 410 -0.19 -2.28 -7.40
C SER A 410 -0.45 -2.72 -8.85
N PHE A 411 0.58 -3.17 -9.58
CA PHE A 411 0.44 -3.78 -10.91
C PHE A 411 0.21 -5.29 -10.91
N SER A 412 0.49 -6.00 -9.81
CA SER A 412 -0.03 -7.36 -9.68
C SER A 412 -1.55 -7.26 -9.59
N ARG A 413 -2.28 -7.91 -10.51
CA ARG A 413 -3.73 -7.67 -10.71
C ARG A 413 -4.54 -8.16 -9.51
N ALA A 414 -4.67 -7.32 -8.50
CA ALA A 414 -5.56 -7.47 -7.33
C ALA A 414 -7.00 -7.07 -7.64
N ARG A 415 -7.96 -7.47 -6.80
CA ARG A 415 -9.36 -6.97 -6.83
C ARG A 415 -10.07 -7.06 -8.19
N HIS A 416 -9.74 -8.02 -9.04
CA HIS A 416 -10.29 -8.09 -10.41
C HIS A 416 -9.89 -6.90 -11.32
N ARG A 417 -8.78 -6.19 -11.00
CA ARG A 417 -8.20 -5.10 -11.80
C ARG A 417 -7.95 -5.57 -13.24
N ARG A 418 -8.63 -4.93 -14.19
CA ARG A 418 -8.38 -5.10 -15.64
C ARG A 418 -7.55 -3.91 -16.12
N ILE A 419 -6.26 -3.94 -15.77
CA ILE A 419 -5.36 -2.79 -15.86
C ILE A 419 -5.37 -2.20 -17.28
N PHE A 420 -5.13 -3.06 -18.26
CA PHE A 420 -5.03 -2.62 -19.65
C PHE A 420 -6.41 -2.44 -20.30
N GLU A 421 -7.45 -3.16 -19.88
CA GLU A 421 -8.83 -2.91 -20.34
C GLU A 421 -9.33 -1.53 -19.90
N THR A 422 -9.00 -1.10 -18.69
CA THR A 422 -9.30 0.26 -18.22
C THR A 422 -8.48 1.29 -19.00
N LEU A 423 -7.18 1.07 -19.21
CA LEU A 423 -6.36 1.98 -20.05
C LEU A 423 -6.92 2.11 -21.47
N GLU A 424 -7.39 1.02 -22.06
CA GLU A 424 -8.05 1.00 -23.36
C GLU A 424 -9.30 1.88 -23.40
N LEU A 425 -10.14 1.79 -22.38
CA LEU A 425 -11.36 2.59 -22.25
C LEU A 425 -11.05 4.10 -22.35
N TYR A 426 -10.07 4.58 -21.58
CA TYR A 426 -9.72 6.00 -21.56
C TYR A 426 -8.96 6.44 -22.81
N THR A 427 -8.04 5.61 -23.32
CA THR A 427 -7.30 5.91 -24.56
C THR A 427 -8.23 6.05 -25.76
N ASN A 428 -9.26 5.19 -25.85
CA ASN A 428 -10.23 5.24 -26.93
C ASN A 428 -11.17 6.45 -26.83
N ARG A 429 -11.48 6.89 -25.61
CA ARG A 429 -12.35 8.04 -25.38
C ARG A 429 -11.64 9.38 -25.62
N TYR A 430 -10.36 9.45 -25.29
CA TYR A 430 -9.57 10.69 -25.29
C TYR A 430 -8.34 10.57 -26.21
N PRO A 431 -8.40 11.09 -27.45
CA PRO A 431 -7.27 11.05 -28.37
C PRO A 431 -5.98 11.69 -27.83
N GLN A 432 -6.11 12.67 -26.92
CA GLN A 432 -5.01 13.38 -26.27
C GLN A 432 -4.44 12.65 -25.05
N PHE A 433 -4.94 11.44 -24.73
CA PHE A 433 -4.58 10.72 -23.51
C PHE A 433 -3.06 10.63 -23.31
N TRP A 434 -2.32 10.20 -24.33
CA TRP A 434 -0.87 10.06 -24.24
C TRP A 434 -0.15 11.40 -24.13
N ASP A 435 -0.64 12.47 -24.77
CA ASP A 435 -0.07 13.81 -24.62
C ASP A 435 -0.19 14.28 -23.17
N TRP A 436 -1.34 14.03 -22.53
CA TRP A 436 -1.54 14.33 -21.11
C TRP A 436 -0.69 13.46 -20.20
N THR A 437 -0.51 12.18 -20.53
CA THR A 437 0.40 11.27 -19.78
C THR A 437 1.83 11.79 -19.79
N TRP A 438 2.35 12.19 -20.96
CA TRP A 438 3.70 12.74 -21.07
C TRP A 438 3.83 14.09 -20.35
N GLU A 439 2.78 14.91 -20.35
CA GLU A 439 2.77 16.18 -19.63
C GLU A 439 2.75 16.00 -18.11
N ILE A 440 1.93 15.09 -17.57
CA ILE A 440 1.95 14.72 -16.14
C ILE A 440 3.34 14.20 -15.75
N TYR A 441 3.92 13.31 -16.56
CA TYR A 441 5.26 12.78 -16.34
C TYR A 441 6.31 13.90 -16.31
N ARG A 442 6.29 14.81 -17.28
CA ARG A 442 7.21 15.94 -17.38
C ARG A 442 7.09 16.85 -16.16
N MET A 443 5.88 17.19 -15.74
CA MET A 443 5.62 18.01 -14.55
C MET A 443 6.09 17.32 -13.28
N ALA A 444 5.82 16.02 -13.11
CA ALA A 444 6.26 15.25 -11.96
C ALA A 444 7.79 15.17 -11.90
N LYS A 445 8.45 14.82 -13.01
CA LYS A 445 9.92 14.78 -13.14
C LYS A 445 10.57 16.12 -12.76
N SER A 446 9.96 17.24 -13.14
CA SER A 446 10.47 18.58 -12.80
C SER A 446 10.32 18.94 -11.31
N GLN A 447 9.39 18.30 -10.61
CA GLN A 447 9.16 18.50 -9.18
C GLN A 447 10.07 17.64 -8.30
N VAL A 448 10.76 16.63 -8.84
CA VAL A 448 11.70 15.79 -8.07
C VAL A 448 13.01 16.56 -7.84
N THR A 449 13.00 17.42 -6.82
CA THR A 449 14.07 18.32 -6.41
C THR A 449 14.49 18.07 -4.96
N GLU A 450 15.59 18.66 -4.51
CA GLU A 450 16.02 18.55 -3.10
C GLU A 450 14.95 19.08 -2.13
N ALA A 451 14.20 20.13 -2.48
CA ALA A 451 13.08 20.60 -1.66
C ALA A 451 11.94 19.58 -1.57
N ALA A 452 11.65 18.86 -2.65
CA ALA A 452 10.63 17.82 -2.66
C ALA A 452 11.07 16.58 -1.86
N ILE A 453 12.35 16.21 -1.92
CA ILE A 453 12.92 15.14 -1.09
C ILE A 453 12.80 15.48 0.40
N ALA A 454 13.00 16.75 0.76
CA ALA A 454 12.85 17.27 2.11
C ALA A 454 11.38 17.46 2.57
N GLU A 455 10.39 17.33 1.68
CA GLU A 455 8.97 17.45 2.01
C GLU A 455 8.38 16.07 2.40
N PRO A 456 7.82 15.90 3.62
CA PRO A 456 7.09 14.68 4.01
C PRO A 456 5.96 14.34 3.05
N LEU A 457 5.63 13.05 2.90
CA LEU A 457 4.60 12.62 1.95
C LEU A 457 3.23 13.22 2.29
N VAL A 458 2.83 13.22 3.57
CA VAL A 458 1.58 13.88 4.01
C VAL A 458 1.48 15.33 3.52
N CYS A 459 2.58 16.07 3.55
CA CYS A 459 2.61 17.46 3.12
C CYS A 459 2.55 17.60 1.59
N GLY A 460 3.22 16.70 0.87
CA GLY A 460 3.09 16.60 -0.59
C GLY A 460 1.65 16.32 -1.05
N ILE A 461 0.93 15.45 -0.32
CA ILE A 461 -0.49 15.14 -0.58
C ILE A 461 -1.37 16.37 -0.33
N LYS A 462 -1.20 17.07 0.80
CA LYS A 462 -1.93 18.32 1.09
C LYS A 462 -1.63 19.39 0.04
N ARG A 463 -0.36 19.55 -0.34
CA ARG A 463 0.09 20.48 -1.38
C ARG A 463 -0.48 20.15 -2.76
N ALA A 464 -0.69 18.88 -3.10
CA ALA A 464 -1.37 18.49 -4.34
C ALA A 464 -2.82 19.02 -4.38
N GLY A 465 -3.47 19.12 -3.22
CA GLY A 465 -4.80 19.70 -3.05
C GLY A 465 -4.83 21.21 -3.30
N THR A 466 -3.82 21.93 -2.82
CA THR A 466 -3.69 23.39 -2.98
C THR A 466 -2.95 23.80 -4.25
N ARG A 467 -2.28 22.86 -4.92
CA ARG A 467 -1.39 23.08 -6.08
C ARG A 467 -0.26 24.07 -5.77
N GLY A 468 0.19 24.08 -4.50
CA GLY A 468 1.26 24.96 -4.03
C GLY A 468 2.60 24.65 -4.70
N GLN A 469 3.41 25.70 -4.89
CA GLN A 469 4.76 25.57 -5.43
C GLN A 469 5.77 25.22 -4.32
N LEU A 470 6.71 24.34 -4.65
CA LEU A 470 7.90 24.10 -3.85
C LEU A 470 8.87 25.27 -3.98
N PRO A 471 9.72 25.53 -2.97
CA PRO A 471 10.82 26.48 -3.14
C PRO A 471 11.81 26.00 -4.21
N ASP A 472 12.43 26.95 -4.89
CA ASP A 472 13.46 26.66 -5.89
C ASP A 472 14.60 25.84 -5.28
N SER A 473 14.91 24.71 -5.91
CA SER A 473 16.01 23.85 -5.50
C SER A 473 16.52 23.00 -6.67
N PRO A 474 17.75 22.48 -6.61
CA PRO A 474 18.30 21.64 -7.66
C PRO A 474 17.47 20.36 -7.89
N ALA A 475 17.44 19.89 -9.14
CA ALA A 475 16.86 18.61 -9.48
C ALA A 475 17.66 17.45 -8.86
N ASN A 476 16.96 16.41 -8.40
CA ASN A 476 17.57 15.21 -7.87
C ASN A 476 17.71 14.16 -8.98
N SER A 477 18.91 13.56 -9.13
CA SER A 477 19.22 12.63 -10.21
C SER A 477 19.10 11.14 -9.84
N PHE A 478 18.60 10.80 -8.64
CA PHE A 478 18.49 9.42 -8.18
C PHE A 478 17.68 8.53 -9.15
N PHE A 479 16.61 9.09 -9.73
CA PHE A 479 15.67 8.37 -10.60
C PHE A 479 16.06 8.35 -12.08
N HIS A 480 17.30 8.73 -12.46
CA HIS A 480 17.70 8.82 -13.87
C HIS A 480 17.39 7.55 -14.69
N LEU A 481 17.76 6.38 -14.17
CA LEU A 481 17.48 5.10 -14.84
C LEU A 481 15.99 4.76 -14.89
N TRP A 482 15.21 5.21 -13.91
CA TRP A 482 13.77 5.03 -13.93
C TRP A 482 13.14 5.88 -15.04
N TYR A 483 13.60 7.13 -15.18
CA TYR A 483 13.19 8.00 -16.30
C TYR A 483 13.53 7.38 -17.65
N GLU A 484 14.75 6.84 -17.82
CA GLU A 484 15.16 6.13 -19.04
C GLU A 484 14.26 4.92 -19.35
N MET A 485 13.87 4.16 -18.33
CA MET A 485 12.97 3.00 -18.49
C MET A 485 11.55 3.39 -18.88
N ILE A 486 11.06 4.58 -18.48
CA ILE A 486 9.75 5.09 -18.91
C ILE A 486 9.81 5.66 -20.32
N GLU A 487 10.91 6.32 -20.67
CA GLU A 487 11.05 6.98 -21.97
C GLU A 487 11.35 6.00 -23.11
N ASP A 488 12.16 4.95 -22.87
CA ASP A 488 12.53 3.94 -23.88
C ASP A 488 12.87 2.57 -23.26
N GLY A 489 13.84 2.50 -22.34
CA GLY A 489 14.26 1.26 -21.67
C GLY A 489 15.06 0.26 -22.52
N SER A 490 15.14 0.43 -23.84
CA SER A 490 15.80 -0.50 -24.78
C SER A 490 17.23 -0.87 -24.41
N GLU A 491 18.06 0.09 -23.95
CA GLU A 491 19.46 -0.18 -23.59
C GLU A 491 19.58 -1.17 -22.42
N GLN A 492 18.72 -1.02 -21.40
CA GLN A 492 18.73 -1.94 -20.26
C GLN A 492 18.29 -3.35 -20.67
N LEU A 493 17.40 -3.46 -21.66
CA LEU A 493 16.86 -4.73 -22.11
C LEU A 493 17.75 -5.47 -23.11
N ALA A 494 18.59 -4.76 -23.83
CA ALA A 494 19.60 -5.35 -24.71
C ALA A 494 20.68 -6.15 -23.95
N LYS A 495 20.84 -5.91 -22.64
CA LYS A 495 21.81 -6.63 -21.79
C LYS A 495 21.47 -8.11 -21.70
N LYS A 496 22.48 -8.97 -21.57
CA LYS A 496 22.31 -10.43 -21.38
C LYS A 496 21.40 -10.75 -20.18
N GLN A 497 21.62 -10.03 -19.08
CA GLN A 497 20.88 -10.10 -17.82
C GLN A 497 20.19 -8.75 -17.55
N PRO A 498 19.04 -8.48 -18.21
CA PRO A 498 18.35 -7.21 -18.08
C PRO A 498 17.88 -7.01 -16.64
N LEU A 499 18.03 -5.79 -16.11
CA LEU A 499 17.67 -5.46 -14.71
C LEU A 499 18.31 -6.39 -13.64
N GLY A 500 19.36 -7.14 -14.00
CA GLY A 500 20.07 -8.05 -13.09
C GLY A 500 19.41 -9.42 -12.87
N VAL A 501 18.40 -9.79 -13.65
CA VAL A 501 17.78 -11.14 -13.56
C VAL A 501 18.65 -12.22 -14.24
N SER A 502 18.44 -13.47 -13.84
CA SER A 502 19.08 -14.63 -14.46
C SER A 502 18.66 -14.82 -15.93
N GLU A 503 19.48 -15.54 -16.71
CA GLU A 503 19.28 -15.67 -18.17
C GLU A 503 17.96 -16.37 -18.56
N ASP A 504 17.49 -17.29 -17.72
CA ASP A 504 16.20 -17.99 -17.88
C ASP A 504 14.98 -17.08 -17.62
N LEU A 505 15.16 -16.00 -16.85
CA LEU A 505 14.15 -14.98 -16.57
C LEU A 505 14.27 -13.76 -17.50
N ALA A 506 15.41 -13.59 -18.16
CA ALA A 506 15.68 -12.45 -19.03
C ALA A 506 14.65 -12.31 -20.16
N ALA A 507 14.21 -13.42 -20.77
CA ALA A 507 13.18 -13.38 -21.80
C ALA A 507 11.84 -12.84 -21.26
N ILE A 508 11.45 -13.25 -20.05
CA ILE A 508 10.20 -12.80 -19.42
C ILE A 508 10.24 -11.29 -19.16
N VAL A 509 11.36 -10.79 -18.62
CA VAL A 509 11.55 -9.35 -18.38
C VAL A 509 11.42 -8.53 -19.67
N ARG A 510 11.99 -9.02 -20.79
CA ARG A 510 11.86 -8.35 -22.09
C ARG A 510 10.44 -8.39 -22.62
N ASP A 511 9.77 -9.54 -22.53
CA ASP A 511 8.40 -9.71 -23.00
C ASP A 511 7.43 -8.80 -22.21
N ILE A 512 7.62 -8.67 -20.88
CA ILE A 512 6.83 -7.76 -20.04
C ILE A 512 7.01 -6.32 -20.50
N HIS A 513 8.26 -5.86 -20.66
CA HIS A 513 8.51 -4.49 -21.11
C HIS A 513 7.97 -4.21 -22.51
N SER A 514 8.21 -5.11 -23.47
CA SER A 514 7.68 -4.94 -24.83
C SER A 514 6.16 -4.80 -24.81
N LEU A 515 5.47 -5.56 -23.96
CA LEU A 515 4.02 -5.45 -23.78
C LEU A 515 3.62 -4.12 -23.13
N TRP A 516 4.30 -3.72 -22.05
CA TRP A 516 3.93 -2.56 -21.22
C TRP A 516 4.45 -1.22 -21.75
N HIS A 517 5.25 -1.22 -22.81
CA HIS A 517 5.83 -0.01 -23.40
C HIS A 517 5.66 0.01 -24.92
N GLU A 518 6.43 -0.79 -25.66
CA GLU A 518 6.49 -0.76 -27.13
C GLU A 518 5.12 -1.02 -27.77
N GLN A 519 4.48 -2.14 -27.41
CA GLN A 519 3.18 -2.54 -27.95
C GLN A 519 2.05 -1.66 -27.40
N LEU A 520 2.21 -1.11 -26.19
CA LEU A 520 1.25 -0.19 -25.60
C LEU A 520 1.21 1.13 -26.37
N LEU A 521 2.35 1.63 -26.83
CA LEU A 521 2.47 2.86 -27.61
C LEU A 521 2.26 2.67 -29.12
N ASP A 522 2.26 1.43 -29.62
CA ASP A 522 2.06 1.15 -31.05
C ASP A 522 0.74 1.73 -31.57
N ALA A 523 0.82 2.66 -32.52
CA ALA A 523 -0.35 3.30 -33.14
C ALA A 523 -1.16 2.34 -34.03
N THR A 524 -0.59 1.18 -34.39
CA THR A 524 -1.21 0.16 -35.23
C THR A 524 -1.88 -0.96 -34.45
N LYS A 525 -1.82 -0.92 -33.10
CA LYS A 525 -2.56 -1.86 -32.26
C LYS A 525 -4.06 -1.84 -32.59
N LYS A 526 -4.72 -3.00 -32.42
CA LYS A 526 -6.15 -3.14 -32.73
C LYS A 526 -6.95 -2.02 -32.03
N PRO A 527 -7.98 -1.46 -32.66
CA PRO A 527 -8.73 -0.33 -32.09
C PRO A 527 -9.58 -0.72 -30.87
N SER A 528 -9.83 -2.01 -30.65
CA SER A 528 -10.63 -2.51 -29.53
C SER A 528 -10.25 -3.94 -29.13
N GLY A 529 -10.39 -4.27 -27.85
CA GLY A 529 -10.13 -5.58 -27.26
C GLY A 529 -8.65 -5.87 -26.96
N TRP A 530 -7.75 -4.89 -27.14
CA TRP A 530 -6.32 -5.09 -26.87
C TRP A 530 -6.03 -5.09 -25.37
N GLY A 531 -6.82 -4.35 -24.57
CA GLY A 531 -6.60 -4.24 -23.13
C GLY A 531 -6.74 -5.60 -22.44
N ARG A 532 -7.82 -6.33 -22.75
CA ARG A 532 -8.02 -7.70 -22.23
C ARG A 532 -6.94 -8.68 -22.68
N GLU A 533 -6.43 -8.52 -23.91
CA GLU A 533 -5.32 -9.34 -24.42
C GLU A 533 -4.02 -9.07 -23.65
N PHE A 534 -3.73 -7.80 -23.35
CA PHE A 534 -2.55 -7.37 -22.61
C PHE A 534 -2.61 -7.83 -21.15
N ASP A 535 -3.76 -7.67 -20.51
CA ASP A 535 -4.03 -8.19 -19.16
C ASP A 535 -3.70 -9.70 -19.08
N HIS A 536 -4.24 -10.50 -20.00
CA HIS A 536 -3.99 -11.94 -20.02
C HIS A 536 -2.52 -12.29 -20.28
N LYS A 537 -1.86 -11.61 -21.23
CA LYS A 537 -0.44 -11.85 -21.53
C LYS A 537 0.47 -11.50 -20.34
N SER A 538 0.16 -10.40 -19.66
CA SER A 538 0.86 -9.94 -18.46
C SER A 538 0.86 -11.01 -17.37
N ASP A 539 -0.31 -11.58 -17.07
CA ASP A 539 -0.44 -12.67 -16.09
C ASP A 539 0.35 -13.91 -16.47
N MET A 540 0.27 -14.30 -17.75
CA MET A 540 0.93 -15.49 -18.25
C MET A 540 2.44 -15.38 -18.09
N LEU A 541 3.00 -14.19 -18.27
CA LEU A 541 4.41 -13.88 -18.05
C LEU A 541 4.77 -13.97 -16.56
N LEU A 542 3.97 -13.36 -15.68
CA LEU A 542 4.18 -13.43 -14.22
C LEU A 542 4.09 -14.87 -13.69
N GLY A 543 3.08 -15.64 -14.12
CA GLY A 543 2.93 -17.05 -13.76
C GLY A 543 4.04 -17.94 -14.33
N LYS A 544 4.56 -17.62 -15.53
CA LYS A 544 5.73 -18.32 -16.10
C LYS A 544 6.98 -18.08 -15.25
N ALA A 545 7.19 -16.86 -14.77
CA ALA A 545 8.29 -16.56 -13.86
C ALA A 545 8.16 -17.36 -12.55
N GLY A 546 6.97 -17.39 -11.95
CA GLY A 546 6.68 -18.18 -10.75
C GLY A 546 7.00 -19.67 -10.94
N ARG A 547 6.64 -20.26 -12.08
CA ARG A 547 6.97 -21.67 -12.40
C ARG A 547 8.47 -21.93 -12.59
N ILE A 548 9.21 -20.98 -13.15
CA ILE A 548 10.67 -21.10 -13.30
C ILE A 548 11.33 -20.97 -11.92
N LEU A 549 10.89 -20.00 -11.11
CA LEU A 549 11.38 -19.75 -9.75
C LEU A 549 11.07 -20.90 -8.78
N ALA A 550 9.91 -21.54 -8.90
CA ALA A 550 9.55 -22.69 -8.06
C ALA A 550 10.43 -23.94 -8.26
N ARG A 551 11.27 -24.00 -9.31
CA ARG A 551 12.28 -25.05 -9.48
C ARG A 551 13.51 -24.84 -8.58
N ARG A 552 13.63 -23.65 -8.00
CA ARG A 552 14.63 -23.32 -6.97
C ARG A 552 13.97 -23.73 -5.65
N SER A 553 14.57 -24.67 -4.91
CA SER A 553 13.93 -25.38 -3.79
C SER A 553 13.46 -24.51 -2.60
N ASP A 554 13.89 -23.24 -2.54
CA ASP A 554 13.59 -22.25 -1.50
C ASP A 554 13.59 -20.81 -2.10
N ILE A 555 13.17 -19.84 -1.30
CA ILE A 555 13.31 -18.40 -1.60
C ILE A 555 14.80 -18.10 -1.84
N SER A 556 15.12 -17.68 -3.06
CA SER A 556 16.50 -17.57 -3.56
C SER A 556 16.85 -16.14 -3.94
N GLU A 557 18.14 -15.83 -4.09
CA GLU A 557 18.59 -14.52 -4.55
C GLU A 557 18.00 -14.14 -5.92
N ASP A 558 17.79 -15.12 -6.80
CA ASP A 558 17.14 -14.91 -8.10
C ASP A 558 15.68 -14.46 -7.96
N MET A 559 14.98 -14.95 -6.93
CA MET A 559 13.62 -14.53 -6.64
C MET A 559 13.57 -13.06 -6.25
N TYR A 560 14.45 -12.64 -5.34
CA TYR A 560 14.56 -11.24 -4.95
C TYR A 560 14.94 -10.33 -6.14
N LYS A 561 15.90 -10.76 -6.97
CA LYS A 561 16.27 -10.03 -8.20
C LYS A 561 15.09 -9.89 -9.17
N PHE A 562 14.33 -10.97 -9.37
CA PHE A 562 13.17 -10.93 -10.24
C PHE A 562 12.07 -10.01 -9.70
N MET A 563 11.79 -10.03 -8.40
CA MET A 563 10.82 -9.11 -7.77
C MET A 563 11.23 -7.65 -7.91
N ILE A 564 12.52 -7.33 -7.73
CA ILE A 564 13.03 -5.97 -7.96
C ILE A 564 12.86 -5.57 -9.43
N ALA A 565 13.16 -6.47 -10.38
CA ALA A 565 13.00 -6.21 -11.80
C ALA A 565 11.54 -6.03 -12.20
N TYR A 566 10.65 -6.93 -11.74
CA TYR A 566 9.21 -6.82 -11.93
C TYR A 566 8.69 -5.50 -11.38
N GLY A 567 9.11 -5.12 -10.17
CA GLY A 567 8.69 -3.87 -9.57
C GLY A 567 9.11 -2.61 -10.32
N ARG A 568 10.31 -2.60 -10.90
CA ARG A 568 10.74 -1.51 -11.79
C ARG A 568 9.87 -1.41 -13.04
N LEU A 569 9.49 -2.55 -13.62
CA LEU A 569 8.60 -2.59 -14.78
C LEU A 569 7.18 -2.14 -14.42
N SER A 570 6.69 -2.54 -13.24
CA SER A 570 5.38 -2.17 -12.73
C SER A 570 5.26 -0.65 -12.56
N MET A 571 6.33 0.01 -12.13
CA MET A 571 6.41 1.46 -12.06
C MET A 571 6.72 2.13 -13.42
N GLY A 572 6.52 1.43 -14.54
CA GLY A 572 6.78 1.93 -15.89
C GLY A 572 5.67 2.86 -16.42
N LEU A 573 5.64 3.02 -17.74
CA LEU A 573 4.68 3.90 -18.44
C LEU A 573 3.20 3.68 -18.04
N PRO A 574 2.70 2.44 -17.85
CA PRO A 574 1.32 2.23 -17.43
C PRO A 574 0.99 2.91 -16.09
N TYR A 575 1.93 2.96 -15.14
CA TYR A 575 1.72 3.58 -13.83
C TYR A 575 1.48 5.10 -13.95
N VAL A 576 2.24 5.75 -14.83
CA VAL A 576 2.05 7.16 -15.16
C VAL A 576 0.71 7.38 -15.88
N ALA A 577 0.32 6.46 -16.77
CA ALA A 577 -0.95 6.54 -17.48
C ALA A 577 -2.15 6.49 -16.52
N TYR A 578 -2.06 5.78 -15.39
CA TYR A 578 -3.10 5.79 -14.36
C TYR A 578 -3.27 7.15 -13.67
N HIS A 579 -2.19 7.90 -13.46
CA HIS A 579 -2.30 9.29 -13.00
C HIS A 579 -3.04 10.18 -14.02
N THR A 580 -3.01 9.83 -15.31
CA THR A 580 -3.80 10.50 -16.35
C THR A 580 -5.27 10.10 -16.27
N ILE A 581 -5.57 8.82 -16.05
CA ILE A 581 -6.93 8.34 -15.79
C ILE A 581 -7.52 9.09 -14.59
N ASP A 582 -6.79 9.20 -13.49
CA ASP A 582 -7.28 9.86 -12.29
C ASP A 582 -7.50 11.35 -12.50
N ALA A 583 -6.61 12.02 -13.24
CA ALA A 583 -6.80 13.42 -13.61
C ALA A 583 -8.07 13.62 -14.46
N ILE A 584 -8.36 12.68 -15.37
CA ILE A 584 -9.60 12.66 -16.15
C ILE A 584 -10.80 12.42 -15.23
N ILE A 585 -10.73 11.45 -14.31
CA ILE A 585 -11.82 11.15 -13.37
C ILE A 585 -12.13 12.37 -12.50
N MET A 586 -11.11 13.07 -11.99
CA MET A 586 -11.27 14.29 -11.20
C MET A 586 -11.91 15.43 -12.00
N ALA A 587 -11.65 15.52 -13.31
CA ALA A 587 -12.14 16.59 -14.17
C ALA A 587 -13.50 16.30 -14.83
N PHE A 588 -13.76 15.04 -15.20
CA PHE A 588 -14.85 14.63 -16.08
C PHE A 588 -15.65 13.42 -15.57
N GLU A 589 -15.36 12.92 -14.37
CA GLU A 589 -15.90 11.69 -13.79
C GLU A 589 -15.40 10.40 -14.50
N ALA A 590 -15.69 9.25 -13.89
CA ALA A 590 -15.25 7.94 -14.40
C ALA A 590 -16.11 7.47 -15.58
N ILE A 591 -15.47 6.89 -16.60
CA ILE A 591 -16.18 6.30 -17.74
C ILE A 591 -16.78 4.95 -17.31
N SER A 592 -18.08 4.74 -17.53
CA SER A 592 -18.70 3.42 -17.33
C SER A 592 -18.29 2.43 -18.43
N LEU A 593 -17.89 1.22 -18.05
CA LEU A 593 -17.83 0.08 -18.95
C LEU A 593 -19.27 -0.26 -19.40
N LEU A 594 -19.60 0.00 -20.67
CA LEU A 594 -20.89 -0.36 -21.27
C LEU A 594 -21.03 -1.88 -21.45
#